data_AF-A0A176K1Z6-F1
#
_entry.id   AF-A0A176K1Z6-F1
#
_cell.length_a   1.000
_cell.length_b   1.000
_cell.length_c   1.000
_cell.angle_alpha   90.00
_cell.angle_beta   90.00
_cell.angle_gamma   90.00
#
_symmetry.space_group_name_H-M   'P 1'
#
loop_
_entity.id
_entity.type
_entity.pdbx_description
1 polymer ?
#
loop_
_entity_poly.entity_id
_entity_poly.type
_entity_poly.pdbx_seq_one_letter_code
_entity_poly.pdbx_strand_id
1 'polypeptide(L)'
;MKAYNLVVLCGKIVSLTRRKEETLLTLKFSKKEGQEIKVIVKKANMSTEMYKGAFVLVEAFLYAEKPEPYLLARRCLVTSTPYDYDLDIELPRLVYENFRRVFPG
;
A
#
# COMPACT_ATOMS: atom_id res chain seq x y z
N MET A 1 -0.93 1.45 20.17
CA MET A 1 -0.88 1.37 18.70
C MET A 1 -1.63 2.56 18.12
N LYS A 2 -0.95 3.52 17.49
CA LYS A 2 -1.62 4.66 16.83
C LYS A 2 -1.71 4.37 15.32
N ALA A 3 -2.90 3.98 14.86
CA ALA A 3 -3.22 3.91 13.45
C ALA A 3 -3.50 5.33 12.95
N TYR A 4 -2.82 5.74 11.89
CA TYR A 4 -3.09 7.00 11.20
C TYR A 4 -4.04 6.74 10.02
N ASN A 5 -4.60 7.84 9.49
CA ASN A 5 -5.56 7.98 8.39
C ASN A 5 -5.77 6.76 7.48
N LEU A 6 -7.04 6.48 7.18
CA LEU A 6 -7.44 5.54 6.14
C LEU A 6 -6.89 6.04 4.79
N VAL A 7 -6.11 5.21 4.10
CA VAL A 7 -5.54 5.48 2.78
C VAL A 7 -6.07 4.49 1.76
N VAL A 8 -6.26 4.96 0.53
CA VAL A 8 -6.56 4.13 -0.63
C VAL A 8 -5.42 4.29 -1.63
N LEU A 9 -4.78 3.18 -2.00
CA LEU A 9 -3.56 3.18 -2.81
C LEU A 9 -3.63 2.10 -3.88
N CYS A 10 -3.17 2.43 -5.09
CA CYS A 10 -3.02 1.48 -6.19
C CYS A 10 -1.54 1.28 -6.50
N GLY A 11 -1.03 0.06 -6.38
CA GLY A 11 0.39 -0.23 -6.56
C GLY A 11 0.66 -1.59 -7.20
N LYS A 12 1.86 -1.75 -7.76
CA LYS A 12 2.31 -3.03 -8.31
C LYS A 12 2.96 -3.89 -7.23
N ILE A 13 2.56 -5.15 -7.13
CA ILE A 13 3.20 -6.14 -6.25
C ILE A 13 4.58 -6.47 -6.79
N VAL A 14 5.64 -6.03 -6.10
CA VAL A 14 7.03 -6.35 -6.46
C VAL A 14 7.58 -7.52 -5.63
N SER A 15 7.02 -7.73 -4.43
CA SER A 15 7.29 -8.88 -3.57
C SER A 15 6.02 -9.37 -2.91
N LEU A 16 5.92 -10.68 -2.70
CA LEU A 16 4.77 -11.35 -2.08
C LEU A 16 5.25 -12.54 -1.26
N THR A 17 4.84 -12.61 0.01
CA THR A 17 5.11 -13.75 0.90
C THR A 17 3.82 -14.16 1.59
N ARG A 18 3.41 -15.42 1.39
CA ARG A 18 2.19 -15.97 2.00
C ARG A 18 2.54 -16.60 3.35
N ARG A 19 1.74 -16.28 4.37
CA ARG A 19 1.77 -16.90 5.70
C ARG A 19 0.41 -17.54 5.97
N LYS A 20 0.31 -18.30 7.07
CA LYS A 20 -0.91 -19.04 7.43
C LYS A 20 -2.16 -18.15 7.53
N GLU A 21 -2.02 -16.93 8.05
CA GLU A 21 -3.14 -16.03 8.35
C GLU A 21 -3.10 -14.70 7.57
N GLU A 22 -2.00 -14.42 6.87
CA GLU A 22 -1.76 -13.14 6.20
C GLU A 22 -0.88 -13.30 4.96
N THR A 23 -0.94 -12.32 4.07
CA THR A 23 0.00 -12.15 2.97
C THR A 23 0.73 -10.83 3.16
N LEU A 24 2.06 -10.89 3.15
CA LEU A 24 2.92 -9.73 3.14
C LEU A 24 3.20 -9.34 1.69
N LEU A 25 2.96 -8.08 1.36
CA LEU A 25 3.22 -7.50 0.05
C LEU A 25 4.24 -6.39 0.19
N THR A 26 5.07 -6.23 -0.84
CA THR A 26 5.75 -4.96 -1.10
C THR A 26 5.12 -4.36 -2.35
N LEU A 27 4.56 -3.16 -2.20
CA LEU A 27 3.95 -2.42 -3.31
C LEU A 27 4.87 -1.29 -3.74
N LYS A 28 5.04 -1.12 -5.04
CA LYS A 28 5.71 0.03 -5.65
C LYS A 28 4.67 0.99 -6.25
N PHE A 29 4.73 2.26 -5.88
CA PHE A 29 3.86 3.33 -6.40
C PHE A 29 4.66 4.30 -7.27
N SER A 30 4.15 4.69 -8.44
CA SER A 30 4.80 5.56 -9.45
C SER A 30 5.84 4.91 -10.38
N LYS A 31 5.80 5.37 -11.64
CA LYS A 31 6.68 4.97 -12.76
C LYS A 31 8.10 5.54 -12.65
N LYS A 32 8.30 6.66 -11.95
CA LYS A 32 9.57 7.44 -11.96
C LYS A 32 10.38 7.27 -10.67
N GLU A 33 10.86 6.06 -10.38
CA GLU A 33 11.55 5.72 -9.11
C GLU A 33 10.61 5.62 -7.91
N GLY A 34 9.55 4.84 -8.07
CA GLY A 34 8.53 4.67 -7.05
C GLY A 34 9.03 4.19 -5.69
N GLN A 35 8.58 4.87 -4.62
CA GLN A 35 8.75 4.42 -3.25
C GLN A 35 8.02 3.09 -3.04
N GLU A 36 8.64 2.19 -2.28
CA GLU A 36 8.08 0.92 -1.88
C GLU A 36 7.45 1.02 -0.50
N ILE A 37 6.30 0.38 -0.29
CA ILE A 37 5.71 0.21 1.04
C ILE A 37 5.37 -1.25 1.31
N LYS A 38 5.53 -1.64 2.58
CA LYS A 38 5.07 -2.93 3.07
C LYS A 38 3.57 -2.87 3.36
N VAL A 39 2.85 -3.87 2.89
CA VAL A 39 1.41 -4.03 3.12
C VAL A 39 1.15 -5.41 3.72
N ILE A 40 0.40 -5.45 4.81
CA ILE A 40 -0.05 -6.68 5.45
C ILE A 40 -1.52 -6.87 5.11
N VAL A 41 -1.85 -7.99 4.47
CA VAL A 41 -3.22 -8.35 4.10
C VAL A 41 -3.63 -9.61 4.84
N LYS A 42 -4.55 -9.49 5.79
CA LYS A 42 -5.14 -10.66 6.45
C LYS A 42 -5.94 -11.49 5.45
N LYS A 43 -5.95 -12.82 5.59
CA LYS A 43 -6.65 -13.72 4.66
C LYS A 43 -8.15 -13.39 4.51
N ALA A 44 -8.80 -12.96 5.59
CA ALA A 44 -10.20 -12.51 5.58
C ALA A 44 -10.46 -11.26 4.72
N ASN A 45 -9.41 -10.49 4.42
CA ASN A 45 -9.49 -9.22 3.68
C ASN A 45 -9.05 -9.37 2.21
N MET A 46 -8.80 -10.61 1.76
CA MET A 46 -8.43 -10.92 0.37
C MET A 46 -9.68 -11.30 -0.41
N SER A 47 -10.06 -10.50 -1.41
CA SER A 47 -11.19 -10.82 -2.30
C SER A 47 -10.77 -11.64 -3.53
N THR A 48 -9.49 -11.62 -3.89
CA THR A 48 -8.94 -12.20 -5.13
C THR A 48 -7.55 -12.76 -4.89
N GLU A 49 -7.15 -13.78 -5.65
CA GLU A 49 -5.80 -14.32 -5.56
C GLU A 49 -4.75 -13.30 -6.04
N MET A 50 -3.82 -12.97 -5.15
CA MET A 50 -2.72 -12.04 -5.43
C MET A 50 -1.48 -12.77 -5.92
N TYR A 51 -0.80 -12.18 -6.92
CA TYR A 51 0.45 -12.70 -7.47
C TYR A 51 1.45 -11.57 -7.75
N LYS A 52 2.75 -11.92 -7.79
CA LYS A 52 3.82 -10.96 -8.08
C LYS A 52 3.64 -10.38 -9.49
N GLY A 53 3.72 -9.06 -9.61
CA GLY A 53 3.51 -8.33 -10.85
C GLY A 53 2.08 -7.82 -11.06
N ALA A 54 1.11 -8.31 -10.29
CA ALA A 54 -0.26 -7.80 -10.33
C ALA A 54 -0.32 -6.37 -9.79
N PHE A 55 -1.29 -5.59 -10.27
CA PHE A 55 -1.69 -4.34 -9.65
C PHE A 55 -2.78 -4.62 -8.62
N VAL A 56 -2.70 -3.95 -7.48
CA VAL A 56 -3.69 -4.04 -6.42
C VAL A 56 -4.16 -2.68 -5.97
N LEU A 57 -5.46 -2.57 -5.73
CA LEU A 57 -6.08 -1.47 -4.99
C LEU A 57 -6.23 -1.88 -3.53
N VAL A 58 -5.67 -1.09 -2.64
CA VAL A 58 -5.62 -1.38 -1.20
C VAL A 58 -6.25 -0.22 -0.43
N GLU A 59 -7.28 -0.53 0.35
CA GLU A 59 -7.79 0.33 1.42
C GLU A 59 -7.11 -0.12 2.72
N ALA A 60 -6.33 0.75 3.35
CA ALA A 60 -5.50 0.40 4.50
C ALA A 60 -5.39 1.51 5.54
N PHE A 61 -4.99 1.12 6.74
CA PHE A 61 -4.54 2.04 7.79
C PHE A 61 -3.02 2.14 7.77
N LEU A 62 -2.49 3.35 7.88
CA LEU A 62 -1.05 3.59 7.97
C LEU A 62 -0.58 3.45 9.42
N TYR A 63 0.38 2.57 9.64
CA TYR A 63 1.07 2.41 10.92
C TYR A 63 2.50 2.91 10.76
N ALA A 64 2.86 3.96 11.51
CA ALA A 64 4.14 4.64 11.42
C ALA A 64 5.09 4.33 12.60
N GLU A 65 4.98 3.13 13.18
CA GLU A 65 5.85 2.71 14.29
C GLU A 65 7.23 2.22 13.77
N LYS A 66 8.28 2.33 14.59
CA LYS A 66 9.64 1.87 14.25
C LYS A 66 9.66 0.34 14.01
N PRO A 67 10.47 -0.19 13.07
CA PRO A 67 11.54 0.50 12.34
C PRO A 67 11.11 1.18 11.03
N GLU A 68 9.99 0.80 10.43
CA GLU A 68 9.55 1.33 9.13
C GLU A 68 8.02 1.40 9.04
N PRO A 69 7.46 2.42 8.38
CA PRO A 69 6.01 2.53 8.19
C PRO A 69 5.47 1.39 7.32
N TYR A 70 4.27 0.91 7.66
CA TYR A 70 3.57 -0.13 6.91
C TYR A 70 2.07 0.12 6.84
N LEU A 71 1.42 -0.54 5.89
CA LEU A 71 -0.02 -0.50 5.73
C LEU A 71 -0.65 -1.80 6.21
N LEU A 72 -1.71 -1.69 7.01
CA LEU A 72 -2.57 -2.83 7.33
C LEU A 72 -3.83 -2.74 6.47
N ALA A 73 -3.97 -3.66 5.52
CA ALA A 73 -5.07 -3.67 4.58
C ALA A 73 -6.38 -4.08 5.26
N ARG A 74 -7.38 -3.21 5.15
CA ARG A 74 -8.78 -3.51 5.43
C ARG A 74 -9.43 -4.25 4.26
N ARG A 75 -9.11 -3.84 3.03
CA ARG A 75 -9.54 -4.49 1.78
C ARG A 75 -8.41 -4.45 0.76
N CYS A 76 -8.28 -5.51 -0.02
CA CYS A 76 -7.31 -5.61 -1.10
C CYS A 76 -7.94 -6.32 -2.30
N LEU A 77 -7.88 -5.69 -3.48
CA LEU A 77 -8.43 -6.19 -4.73
C LEU A 77 -7.37 -6.17 -5.83
N VAL A 78 -7.23 -7.29 -6.56
CA VAL A 78 -6.41 -7.35 -7.79
C VAL A 78 -7.13 -6.64 -8.92
N THR A 79 -6.41 -5.78 -9.64
CA THR A 79 -6.92 -5.00 -10.78
C THR A 79 -6.02 -5.18 -12.01
N SER A 80 -6.61 -5.07 -13.20
CA SER A 80 -5.97 -5.36 -14.49
C SER A 80 -4.93 -4.31 -14.91
N THR A 81 -5.03 -3.07 -14.43
CA THR A 81 -4.09 -1.97 -14.71
C THR A 81 -4.40 -0.78 -13.79
N PRO A 82 -3.42 0.10 -13.49
CA PRO A 82 -3.69 1.25 -12.62
C PRO A 82 -4.56 2.26 -13.38
N TYR A 83 -5.46 2.95 -12.67
CA TYR A 83 -6.23 4.11 -13.17
C TYR A 83 -5.30 5.32 -13.44
N ASP A 84 -4.24 5.11 -14.21
CA ASP A 84 -3.06 5.98 -14.32
C ASP A 84 -2.96 6.64 -15.69
N TYR A 85 -4.11 6.98 -16.28
CA TYR A 85 -4.13 7.88 -17.44
C TYR A 85 -4.73 9.26 -17.15
N ASP A 86 -5.65 9.41 -16.17
CA ASP A 86 -6.37 10.69 -15.96
C ASP A 86 -6.43 11.20 -14.51
N LEU A 87 -5.83 10.49 -13.54
CA LEU A 87 -5.80 10.98 -12.17
C LEU A 87 -4.38 11.46 -11.87
N ASP A 88 -4.12 12.74 -12.16
CA ASP A 88 -3.02 13.58 -11.63
C ASP A 88 -3.07 13.67 -10.07
N ILE A 89 -3.53 12.62 -9.40
CA ILE A 89 -3.66 12.57 -7.97
C ILE A 89 -2.41 11.94 -7.40
N GLU A 90 -1.45 12.81 -7.06
CA GLU A 90 -0.31 12.53 -6.19
C GLU A 90 -0.75 12.24 -4.73
N LEU A 91 -1.81 11.44 -4.53
CA LEU A 91 -2.38 11.06 -3.23
C LEU A 91 -1.32 10.48 -2.26
N PRO A 92 -0.39 9.60 -2.70
CA PRO A 92 0.67 9.12 -1.83
C PRO A 92 1.65 10.23 -1.43
N ARG A 93 1.92 11.19 -2.33
CA ARG A 93 2.87 12.29 -2.15
C ARG A 93 2.34 13.31 -1.14
N LEU A 94 1.06 13.68 -1.23
CA LEU A 94 0.39 14.58 -0.28
C LEU A 94 0.36 14.02 1.14
N VAL A 95 0.11 12.72 1.31
CA VAL A 95 0.10 12.08 2.64
C VAL A 95 1.53 11.97 3.18
N TYR A 96 2.51 11.62 2.33
CA TYR A 96 3.91 11.48 2.73
C TYR A 96 4.62 12.82 3.00
N GLU A 97 4.39 13.85 2.19
CA GLU A 97 4.94 15.20 2.40
C GLU A 97 4.35 15.88 3.62
N ASN A 98 3.03 15.75 3.86
CA ASN A 98 2.42 16.21 5.10
C ASN A 98 2.97 15.46 6.31
N PHE A 99 3.22 14.15 6.19
CA PHE A 99 3.85 13.37 7.24
C PHE A 99 5.29 13.85 7.54
N ARG A 100 6.13 14.08 6.52
CA ARG A 100 7.49 14.62 6.70
C ARG A 100 7.50 16.04 7.29
N ARG A 101 6.54 16.89 6.94
CA ARG A 101 6.40 18.23 7.53
C ARG A 101 6.04 18.18 9.01
N VAL A 102 5.17 17.25 9.41
CA VAL A 102 4.67 17.15 10.79
C VAL A 102 5.66 16.38 11.67
N PHE A 103 6.43 15.47 11.10
CA PHE A 103 7.47 14.71 11.79
C PHE A 103 8.82 14.83 11.06
N PRO A 104 9.49 16.00 11.15
CA PRO A 104 10.84 16.15 10.63
C PRO A 104 11.77 15.31 11.51
N GLY A 105 12.20 14.17 10.98
CA GLY A 105 13.35 13.43 11.50
C GLY A 105 14.65 14.02 10.98
#